data_AF-A0A0S8A2L8-F1
#
_entry.id   AF-A0A0S8A2L8-F1
#
_cell.length_a   1.000
_cell.length_b   1.000
_cell.length_c   1.000
_cell.angle_alpha   90.00
_cell.angle_beta   90.00
_cell.angle_gamma   90.00
#
_symmetry.space_group_name_H-M   'P 1'
#
loop_
_entity.id
_entity.type
_entity.pdbx_description
1 polymer ?
#
loop_
_entity_poly.entity_id
_entity_poly.type
_entity_poly.pdbx_seq_one_letter_code
_entity_poly.pdbx_strand_id
1 'polypeptide(L)'
;MDVTPVLDTTKNSAPRFMDRLGKLCHTGHEVANYLFQVPDDESQWQRLQEIVDGILQEASRTRHKELPRIAEEVRTALQRGTSMLVVEQAMTGFDRMIKIWKAARSGLF
;
A
#
# COMPACT_ATOMS: atom_id res chain seq x y z
N MET A 1 12.02 44.01 -22.70
CA MET A 1 11.46 42.68 -22.98
C MET A 1 11.92 41.78 -21.86
N ASP A 2 11.04 41.59 -20.87
CA ASP A 2 11.29 40.83 -19.65
C ASP A 2 10.91 39.36 -19.92
N VAL A 3 11.89 38.46 -19.85
CA VAL A 3 11.66 37.01 -19.97
C VAL A 3 11.98 36.39 -18.62
N THR A 4 10.94 36.27 -17.80
CA THR A 4 10.96 35.55 -16.54
C THR A 4 11.12 34.04 -16.82
N PRO A 5 12.04 33.31 -16.18
CA PRO A 5 12.09 31.86 -16.30
C PRO A 5 10.94 31.24 -15.48
N VAL A 6 10.08 30.47 -16.16
CA VAL A 6 9.11 29.57 -15.55
C VAL A 6 9.88 28.50 -14.77
N LEU A 7 9.76 28.54 -13.45
CA LEU A 7 10.27 27.50 -12.57
C LEU A 7 9.41 26.24 -12.77
N ASP A 8 9.95 25.25 -13.46
CA ASP A 8 9.42 23.90 -13.51
C ASP A 8 9.49 23.30 -12.09
N THR A 9 8.38 23.36 -11.36
CA THR A 9 8.22 22.59 -10.13
C THR A 9 7.50 21.29 -10.44
N THR A 10 8.17 20.36 -11.12
CA THR A 10 7.88 18.92 -10.99
C THR A 10 8.29 18.46 -9.60
N LYS A 11 7.52 18.90 -8.59
CA LYS A 11 7.67 18.48 -7.20
C LYS A 11 7.07 17.09 -7.08
N ASN A 12 7.85 16.09 -7.46
CA ASN A 12 7.69 14.70 -7.05
C ASN A 12 7.60 14.68 -5.52
N SER A 13 6.38 14.79 -5.01
CA SER A 13 6.08 14.91 -3.59
C SER A 13 6.03 13.51 -3.00
N ALA A 14 7.16 12.82 -3.00
CA ALA A 14 7.35 11.72 -2.06
C ALA A 14 7.11 12.30 -0.65
N PRO A 15 6.11 11.83 0.12
CA PRO A 15 5.85 12.39 1.44
C PRO A 15 7.09 12.21 2.29
N ARG A 16 7.66 13.34 2.74
CA ARG A 16 9.05 13.48 3.18
C ARG A 16 9.41 12.76 4.49
N PHE A 17 8.55 11.88 5.01
CA PHE A 17 8.92 10.80 5.93
C PHE A 17 7.73 9.82 6.02
N MET A 18 7.67 8.81 5.14
CA MET A 18 6.78 7.67 5.38
C MET A 18 7.33 6.86 6.54
N ASP A 19 6.52 6.64 7.57
CA ASP A 19 6.78 5.63 8.59
C ASP A 19 6.70 4.22 7.99
N ARG A 20 7.12 3.21 8.76
CA ARG A 20 7.23 1.83 8.30
C ARG A 20 5.89 1.28 7.78
N LEU A 21 4.78 1.61 8.45
CA LEU A 21 3.45 1.19 8.03
C LEU A 21 3.07 1.80 6.69
N GLY A 22 3.29 3.11 6.53
CA GLY A 22 3.11 3.80 5.25
C GLY A 22 3.91 3.16 4.12
N LYS A 23 5.18 2.83 4.34
CA LYS A 23 6.03 2.15 3.34
C LYS A 23 5.46 0.79 2.95
N LEU A 24 5.11 -0.04 3.93
CA LEU A 24 4.56 -1.37 3.66
C LEU A 24 3.26 -1.31 2.85
N CYS A 25 2.34 -0.40 3.18
CA CYS A 25 1.09 -0.24 2.43
C CYS A 25 1.35 0.14 0.96
N HIS A 26 2.30 1.04 0.68
CA HIS A 26 2.61 1.44 -0.69
C HIS A 26 3.37 0.34 -1.44
N THR A 27 4.38 -0.28 -0.82
CA THR A 27 5.12 -1.38 -1.45
C THR A 27 4.21 -2.57 -1.75
N GLY A 28 3.28 -2.91 -0.84
CA GLY A 28 2.31 -3.97 -1.10
C GLY A 28 1.37 -3.64 -2.26
N HIS A 29 0.94 -2.38 -2.38
CA HIS A 29 0.18 -1.92 -3.54
C HIS A 29 0.96 -2.05 -4.84
N GLU A 30 2.24 -1.66 -4.85
CA GLU A 30 3.11 -1.79 -6.04
C GLU A 30 3.31 -3.25 -6.45
N VAL A 31 3.55 -4.15 -5.47
CA VAL A 31 3.68 -5.59 -5.72
C VAL A 31 2.36 -6.17 -6.25
N ALA A 32 1.21 -5.78 -5.70
CA ALA A 32 -0.08 -6.22 -6.20
C ALA A 32 -0.34 -5.73 -7.63
N ASN A 33 0.00 -4.48 -7.95
CA ASN A 33 -0.09 -3.97 -9.34
C ASN A 33 0.81 -4.74 -10.30
N TYR A 34 2.02 -5.10 -9.86
CA TYR A 34 2.92 -5.92 -10.66
C TYR A 34 2.31 -7.31 -10.93
N LEU A 35 1.80 -7.99 -9.89
CA LEU A 35 1.17 -9.30 -10.00
C LEU A 35 -0.09 -9.29 -10.87
N PHE A 36 -0.76 -8.15 -11.01
CA PHE A 36 -1.88 -8.02 -11.94
C PHE A 36 -1.42 -8.13 -13.40
N GLN A 37 -0.18 -7.71 -13.70
CA GLN A 37 0.44 -7.86 -15.02
C GLN A 37 1.15 -9.21 -15.17
N VAL A 38 1.71 -9.75 -14.08
CA VAL A 38 2.52 -10.97 -14.07
C VAL A 38 2.03 -11.92 -12.96
N PRO A 39 0.88 -12.58 -13.14
CA PRO A 39 0.26 -13.40 -12.09
C PRO A 39 1.01 -14.69 -11.78
N ASP A 40 1.93 -15.15 -12.64
CA ASP A 40 2.71 -16.37 -12.46
C ASP A 40 4.01 -16.17 -11.66
N ASP A 41 4.32 -14.94 -11.23
CA ASP A 41 5.53 -14.66 -10.43
C ASP A 41 5.33 -15.06 -8.96
N GLU A 42 5.65 -16.32 -8.65
CA GLU A 42 5.55 -16.89 -7.30
C GLU A 42 6.39 -16.12 -6.27
N SER A 43 7.54 -15.57 -6.67
CA SER A 43 8.41 -14.80 -5.77
C SER A 43 7.74 -13.49 -5.33
N GLN A 44 7.03 -12.81 -6.24
CA GLN A 44 6.24 -11.64 -5.88
C GLN A 44 5.00 -11.99 -5.05
N TRP A 45 4.37 -13.15 -5.27
CA TRP A 45 3.29 -13.62 -4.40
C TRP A 45 3.76 -13.85 -2.96
N GLN A 46 4.91 -14.52 -2.79
CA GLN A 46 5.51 -14.71 -1.47
C GLN A 46 5.83 -13.35 -0.82
N ARG A 47 6.46 -12.45 -1.57
CA ARG A 47 6.76 -11.09 -1.09
C ARG A 47 5.49 -10.33 -0.67
N LEU A 48 4.39 -10.48 -1.42
CA LEU A 48 3.12 -9.85 -1.08
C LEU A 48 2.59 -10.36 0.26
N GLN A 49 2.67 -11.67 0.52
CA GLN A 49 2.28 -12.26 1.80
C GLN A 49 3.14 -11.72 2.95
N GLU A 50 4.46 -11.67 2.77
CA GLU A 50 5.39 -11.13 3.79
C GLU A 50 5.10 -9.65 4.11
N ILE A 51 4.76 -8.85 3.09
CA ILE A 51 4.36 -7.45 3.28
C ILE A 51 3.08 -7.38 4.11
N VAL A 52 2.07 -8.19 3.80
CA VAL A 52 0.79 -8.20 4.53
C VAL A 52 0.99 -8.61 5.99
N ASP A 53 1.80 -9.64 6.27
CA ASP A 53 2.15 -10.03 7.64
C ASP A 53 2.91 -8.91 8.36
N GLY A 54 3.82 -8.22 7.66
CA GLY A 54 4.52 -7.03 8.18
C GLY A 54 3.56 -5.89 8.53
N ILE A 55 2.53 -5.67 7.71
CA ILE A 55 1.48 -4.68 7.98
C ILE A 55 0.70 -5.07 9.23
N LEU A 56 0.26 -6.33 9.35
CA LEU A 56 -0.48 -6.79 10.53
C LEU A 56 0.30 -6.58 11.83
N GLN A 57 1.60 -6.91 11.81
CA GLN A 57 2.47 -6.69 12.96
C GLN A 57 2.60 -5.21 13.32
N GLU A 58 2.84 -4.33 12.35
CA GLU A 58 2.99 -2.89 12.61
C GLU A 58 1.67 -2.22 12.96
N ALA A 59 0.57 -2.58 12.30
CA ALA A 59 -0.76 -2.04 12.49
C ALA A 59 -1.34 -2.37 13.87
N SER A 60 -0.98 -3.54 14.43
CA SER A 60 -1.39 -3.95 15.79
C SER A 60 -0.94 -2.99 16.89
N ARG A 61 0.10 -2.19 16.62
CA ARG A 61 0.66 -1.19 17.55
C ARG A 61 -0.05 0.15 17.46
N THR A 62 -0.96 0.32 16.50
CA THR A 62 -1.70 1.57 16.29
C THR A 62 -3.06 1.53 17.01
N ARG A 63 -3.60 2.70 17.37
CA ARG A 63 -4.97 2.76 17.92
C ARG A 63 -6.06 2.52 16.85
N HIS A 64 -5.70 2.56 15.57
CA HIS A 64 -6.63 2.44 14.46
C HIS A 64 -6.90 0.97 14.14
N LYS A 65 -8.05 0.45 14.57
CA LYS A 65 -8.45 -0.95 14.35
C LYS A 65 -8.82 -1.30 12.91
N GLU A 66 -9.11 -0.30 12.08
CA GLU A 66 -9.51 -0.54 10.69
C GLU A 66 -8.37 -1.03 9.81
N LEU A 67 -7.16 -0.49 9.99
CA LEU A 67 -5.99 -0.89 9.21
C LEU A 67 -5.61 -2.38 9.40
N PRO A 68 -5.47 -2.91 10.63
CA PRO A 68 -5.21 -4.34 10.81
C PRO A 68 -6.37 -5.21 10.34
N ARG A 69 -7.62 -4.74 10.41
CA ARG A 69 -8.77 -5.47 9.86
C ARG A 69 -8.67 -5.64 8.35
N ILE A 70 -8.36 -4.57 7.61
CA ILE A 70 -8.22 -4.63 6.15
C ILE A 70 -7.02 -5.49 5.76
N ALA A 71 -5.91 -5.41 6.50
CA ALA A 71 -4.76 -6.27 6.27
C ALA A 71 -5.12 -7.76 6.43
N GLU A 72 -5.96 -8.12 7.41
CA GLU A 72 -6.43 -9.51 7.58
C GLU A 72 -7.39 -9.93 6.45
N GLU A 73 -8.25 -9.01 5.97
CA GLU A 73 -9.10 -9.25 4.79
C GLU A 73 -8.23 -9.59 3.56
N VAL A 74 -7.16 -8.82 3.32
CA VAL A 74 -6.19 -9.08 2.23
C VAL A 74 -5.48 -10.41 2.44
N ARG A 75 -4.98 -10.69 3.65
CA ARG A 75 -4.32 -11.96 3.98
C ARG A 75 -5.22 -13.16 3.70
N THR A 76 -6.48 -13.08 4.11
CA THR A 76 -7.50 -14.12 3.88
C THR A 76 -7.77 -14.28 2.38
N ALA A 77 -7.73 -13.21 1.58
CA ALA A 77 -7.86 -13.32 0.13
C ALA A 77 -6.65 -14.04 -0.49
N LEU A 78 -5.42 -13.69 -0.08
CA LEU A 78 -4.19 -14.34 -0.54
C LEU A 78 -4.16 -15.84 -0.25
N GLN A 79 -4.73 -16.28 0.87
CA GLN A 79 -4.85 -17.69 1.21
C GLN A 79 -5.78 -18.49 0.27
N ARG A 80 -6.63 -17.82 -0.52
CA ARG A 80 -7.50 -18.49 -1.51
C ARG A 80 -6.76 -18.87 -2.79
N GLY A 81 -5.54 -18.36 -2.99
CA GLY A 81 -4.67 -18.70 -4.13
C GLY A 81 -4.27 -17.51 -5.00
N THR A 82 -3.62 -17.79 -6.12
CA THR A 82 -2.93 -16.82 -6.98
C THR A 82 -3.76 -16.46 -8.22
N SER A 83 -4.97 -15.94 -8.01
CA SER A 83 -5.87 -15.56 -9.12
C SER A 83 -5.95 -14.05 -9.31
N MET A 84 -6.29 -13.60 -10.52
CA MET A 84 -6.48 -12.18 -10.85
C MET A 84 -7.49 -11.49 -9.90
N LEU A 85 -8.59 -12.18 -9.57
CA LEU A 85 -9.58 -11.69 -8.60
C LEU A 85 -8.98 -11.46 -7.20
N VAL A 86 -8.05 -12.31 -6.77
CA VAL A 86 -7.32 -12.13 -5.51
C VAL A 86 -6.40 -10.92 -5.57
N VAL A 87 -5.72 -10.69 -6.70
CA VAL A 87 -4.88 -9.50 -6.90
C VAL A 87 -5.72 -8.22 -6.84
N GLU A 88 -6.86 -8.16 -7.51
CA GLU A 88 -7.76 -6.99 -7.49
C GLU A 88 -8.27 -6.67 -6.08
N GLN A 89 -8.61 -7.71 -5.31
CA GLN A 89 -9.01 -7.57 -3.90
C GLN A 89 -7.84 -7.04 -3.06
N ALA A 90 -6.63 -7.55 -3.27
CA ALA A 90 -5.43 -7.06 -2.59
C ALA A 90 -5.17 -5.59 -2.91
N MET A 91 -5.18 -5.20 -4.19
CA MET A 91 -5.03 -3.80 -4.63
C MET A 91 -6.03 -2.89 -3.95
N THR A 92 -7.32 -3.25 -3.98
CA THR A 92 -8.39 -2.49 -3.31
C THR A 92 -8.14 -2.36 -1.80
N GLY A 93 -7.68 -3.44 -1.14
CA GLY A 93 -7.32 -3.42 0.27
C GLY A 93 -6.17 -2.46 0.57
N PHE A 94 -5.08 -2.50 -0.22
CA PHE A 94 -3.96 -1.59 -0.06
C PHE A 94 -4.36 -0.12 -0.28
N ASP A 95 -5.19 0.17 -1.29
CA ASP A 95 -5.69 1.52 -1.56
C ASP A 95 -6.44 2.09 -0.35
N ARG A 96 -7.30 1.28 0.29
CA ARG A 96 -8.01 1.63 1.53
C ARG A 96 -7.04 1.85 2.70
N MET A 97 -6.05 0.96 2.88
CA MET A 97 -5.05 1.11 3.95
C MET A 97 -4.21 2.39 3.78
N ILE A 98 -3.83 2.73 2.53
CA ILE A 98 -3.11 3.97 2.22
C ILE A 98 -3.95 5.20 2.59
N LYS A 99 -5.26 5.20 2.27
CA LYS A 99 -6.17 6.30 2.63
C LYS A 99 -6.27 6.48 4.15
N ILE A 100 -6.45 5.39 4.89
CA ILE A 100 -6.50 5.41 6.36
C ILE A 100 -5.19 5.93 6.94
N TRP A 101 -4.05 5.41 6.47
CA TRP A 101 -2.74 5.86 6.92
C TRP A 101 -2.53 7.35 6.65
N LYS A 102 -2.85 7.84 5.45
CA LYS A 102 -2.76 9.28 5.13
C LYS A 102 -3.60 10.14 6.06
N ALA A 103 -4.85 9.73 6.30
CA ALA A 103 -5.77 10.48 7.14
C ALA A 103 -5.35 10.49 8.62
N ALA A 104 -4.79 9.38 9.12
CA ALA A 104 -4.20 9.31 10.47
C ALA A 104 -2.97 10.23 10.60
N ARG A 105 -2.20 10.43 9.53
CA ARG A 105 -1.02 11.33 9.50
C ARG A 105 -1.39 12.79 9.37
N SER A 106 -2.50 13.12 8.72
CA SER A 106 -2.95 14.51 8.54
C SER A 106 -3.73 15.05 9.75
N GLY A 107 -4.03 14.22 10.75
CA GLY A 107 -4.84 14.63 11.91
C GLY A 107 -6.28 15.00 11.54
N LEU A 108 -6.81 14.47 10.42
CA LEU A 108 -8.14 14.78 9.90
C LEU A 108 -9.25 13.92 10.55
N PHE A 109 -9.08 13.53 11.81
CA PHE A 109 -10.07 12.78 12.59
C PHE A 109 -10.19 13.32 14.01
#